data_AF-A0AAP0Q2C7-F1
#
_entry.id   AF-A0AAP0Q2C7-F1
#
_cell.length_a   1.000
_cell.length_b   1.000
_cell.length_c   1.000
_cell.angle_alpha   90.00
_cell.angle_beta   90.00
_cell.angle_gamma   90.00
#
_symmetry.space_group_name_H-M   'P 1'
#
loop_
_entity.id
_entity.type
_entity.pdbx_description
1 polymer ?
#
loop_
_entity_poly.entity_id
_entity_poly.type
_entity_poly.pdbx_seq_one_letter_code
_entity_poly.pdbx_strand_id
1 'polypeptide(L)'
;MELFYWAVFGGLSLVVAGLELSKNSKDRITTSAAFNAFKNNYVLVYSLMMAGDWLQGPYVYFLYSQYGFDKGDIGRLFIAGFGSSMLFGTLVGSLADKQSVSCFLSCFLSFNMGMLFLIQFVAGRNFDQQWLSLTFSKAIFFGNGLVAILSGLLGNVLTDTLGFGPVAPFDAAACFLAVGMAIILSSWTENYGDPSESKDLLTQFKGAAVAIASVSDEKIALLGAIQSLFEGSMYTFVFLWTPALSPNEEDIPHGFIFATFMLSSMLGSSIAARLLARVSPKVESYMQIVFAVSAFSLFLPVIASVNAFPITVMFGMCSIFLFMASILQRRLASVAESHRTKSQDWTSMKERDPESEPLTD
;
A
#
# COMPACT_ATOMS: atom_id res chain seq x y z
N MET A 1 29.23 -10.87 5.76
CA MET A 1 27.92 -10.19 5.65
C MET A 1 27.03 -10.86 4.61
N GLU A 2 27.52 -11.17 3.41
CA GLU A 2 26.71 -11.79 2.35
C GLU A 2 26.00 -13.11 2.74
N LEU A 3 26.71 -14.04 3.41
CA LEU A 3 26.12 -15.32 3.84
C LEU A 3 24.91 -15.12 4.78
N PHE A 4 24.92 -14.07 5.60
CA PHE A 4 23.81 -13.75 6.49
C PHE A 4 22.57 -13.33 5.69
N TYR A 5 22.73 -12.44 4.70
CA TYR A 5 21.63 -12.02 3.84
C TYR A 5 21.04 -13.22 3.07
N TRP A 6 21.89 -14.05 2.47
CA TRP A 6 21.45 -15.25 1.76
C TRP A 6 20.72 -16.25 2.65
N ALA A 7 21.20 -16.46 3.88
CA ALA A 7 20.53 -17.35 4.84
C ALA A 7 19.15 -16.81 5.27
N VAL A 8 19.05 -15.50 5.55
CA VAL A 8 17.78 -14.87 5.92
C VAL A 8 16.78 -14.90 4.76
N PHE A 9 17.22 -14.51 3.56
CA PHE A 9 16.37 -14.51 2.36
C PHE A 9 15.91 -15.92 1.99
N GLY A 10 16.82 -16.90 2.00
CA GLY A 10 16.50 -18.30 1.71
C GLY A 10 15.53 -18.90 2.73
N GLY A 11 15.76 -18.66 4.03
CA GLY A 11 14.87 -19.10 5.10
C GLY A 11 13.46 -18.51 4.97
N LEU A 12 13.35 -17.19 4.80
CA LEU A 12 12.07 -16.53 4.59
C LEU A 12 11.37 -17.01 3.31
N SER A 13 12.12 -17.27 2.24
CA SER A 13 11.56 -17.69 0.95
C SER A 13 10.94 -19.07 1.06
N LEU A 14 11.60 -19.99 1.75
CA LEU A 14 11.07 -21.33 2.01
C LEU A 14 9.79 -21.27 2.86
N VAL A 15 9.75 -20.42 3.88
CA VAL A 15 8.57 -20.24 4.72
C VAL A 15 7.41 -19.66 3.91
N VAL A 16 7.63 -18.59 3.15
CA VAL A 16 6.59 -17.98 2.32
C VAL A 16 6.09 -18.95 1.26
N ALA A 17 7.00 -19.65 0.56
CA ALA A 17 6.62 -20.66 -0.42
C ALA A 17 5.78 -21.78 0.21
N GLY A 18 6.18 -22.29 1.37
CA GLY A 18 5.41 -23.30 2.11
C GLY A 18 4.04 -22.80 2.54
N LEU A 19 3.93 -21.54 2.99
CA LEU A 19 2.66 -20.93 3.40
C LEU A 19 1.71 -20.69 2.21
N GLU A 20 2.24 -20.25 1.07
CA GLU A 20 1.47 -20.00 -0.14
C GLU A 20 1.00 -21.30 -0.80
N LEU A 21 1.89 -22.30 -0.93
CA LEU A 21 1.55 -23.62 -1.48
C LEU A 21 0.53 -24.38 -0.61
N SER A 22 0.52 -24.11 0.69
CA SER A 22 -0.45 -24.70 1.63
C SER A 22 -1.83 -24.04 1.59
N LYS A 23 -2.03 -22.94 0.84
CA LYS A 23 -3.38 -22.33 0.70
C LYS A 23 -4.27 -23.25 -0.14
N ASN A 24 -5.27 -23.86 0.52
CA ASN A 24 -6.29 -24.62 -0.18
C ASN A 24 -7.17 -23.68 -1.01
N SER A 25 -7.24 -23.94 -2.32
CA SER A 25 -8.07 -23.17 -3.27
C SER A 25 -9.55 -23.51 -3.09
N LYS A 26 -10.14 -23.09 -1.96
CA LYS A 26 -11.52 -23.44 -1.61
C LYS A 26 -12.59 -22.48 -2.14
N ASP A 27 -12.22 -21.33 -2.68
CA ASP A 27 -13.16 -20.39 -3.30
C ASP A 27 -12.77 -20.08 -4.74
N ARG A 28 -12.84 -21.09 -5.62
CA ARG A 28 -12.75 -20.85 -7.05
C ARG A 28 -14.09 -20.29 -7.52
N ILE A 29 -14.27 -18.98 -7.34
CA ILE A 29 -15.43 -18.25 -7.89
C ILE A 29 -15.46 -18.49 -9.39
N THR A 30 -16.56 -19.08 -9.88
CA THR A 30 -16.78 -19.29 -11.31
C THR A 30 -16.91 -17.93 -11.97
N THR A 31 -15.84 -17.52 -12.65
CA THR A 31 -15.72 -16.22 -13.32
C THR A 31 -15.89 -16.40 -14.82
N SER A 32 -16.58 -15.47 -15.48
CA SER A 32 -16.75 -15.49 -16.94
C SER A 32 -15.39 -15.42 -17.65
N ALA A 33 -15.28 -16.05 -18.83
CA ALA A 33 -14.07 -16.02 -19.64
C ALA A 33 -13.65 -14.59 -20.02
N ALA A 34 -14.63 -13.73 -20.33
CA ALA A 34 -14.39 -12.32 -20.67
C ALA A 34 -13.78 -11.54 -19.49
N PHE A 35 -14.24 -11.79 -18.27
CA PHE A 35 -13.68 -11.17 -17.08
C PHE A 35 -12.30 -11.70 -16.73
N ASN A 36 -12.04 -13.00 -16.94
CA ASN A 36 -10.71 -13.55 -16.73
C ASN A 36 -9.68 -12.94 -17.68
N ALA A 37 -10.05 -12.71 -18.95
CA ALA A 37 -9.20 -12.00 -19.90
C ALA A 37 -8.93 -10.55 -19.45
N PHE A 38 -9.97 -9.81 -19.05
CA PHE A 38 -9.83 -8.45 -18.51
C PHE A 38 -8.95 -8.40 -17.26
N LYS A 39 -9.25 -9.23 -16.27
CA LYS A 39 -8.50 -9.32 -15.00
C LYS A 39 -7.03 -9.62 -15.24
N ASN A 40 -6.72 -10.58 -16.12
CA ASN A 40 -5.33 -10.93 -16.42
C ASN A 40 -4.60 -9.79 -17.14
N ASN A 41 -5.27 -9.10 -18.06
CA ASN A 41 -4.72 -7.91 -18.71
C ASN A 41 -4.45 -6.79 -17.70
N TYR A 42 -5.41 -6.50 -16.81
CA TYR A 42 -5.24 -5.51 -15.75
C TYR A 42 -4.09 -5.87 -14.80
N VAL A 43 -4.04 -7.12 -14.32
CA VAL A 43 -2.98 -7.59 -13.43
C VAL A 43 -1.62 -7.52 -14.12
N LEU A 44 -1.53 -7.87 -15.41
CA LEU A 44 -0.28 -7.76 -16.17
C LEU A 44 0.20 -6.31 -16.25
N VAL A 45 -0.67 -5.39 -16.68
CA VAL A 45 -0.34 -3.96 -16.76
C VAL A 45 0.06 -3.42 -15.39
N TYR A 46 -0.73 -3.72 -14.35
CA TYR A 46 -0.43 -3.33 -12.98
C TYR A 46 0.93 -3.86 -12.54
N SER A 47 1.24 -5.13 -12.80
CA SER A 47 2.55 -5.73 -12.50
C SER A 47 3.70 -5.05 -13.22
N LEU A 48 3.54 -4.65 -14.49
CA LEU A 48 4.57 -3.91 -15.23
C LEU A 48 4.80 -2.51 -14.66
N MET A 49 3.74 -1.79 -14.30
CA MET A 49 3.85 -0.48 -13.65
C MET A 49 4.55 -0.60 -12.29
N MET A 50 4.11 -1.55 -11.46
CA MET A 50 4.73 -1.79 -10.15
C MET A 50 6.20 -2.23 -10.27
N ALA A 51 6.57 -2.99 -11.32
CA ALA A 51 7.95 -3.37 -11.56
C ALA A 51 8.84 -2.13 -11.78
N GLY A 52 8.35 -1.15 -12.54
CA GLY A 52 9.05 0.13 -12.75
C GLY A 52 9.32 0.87 -11.45
N ASP A 53 8.33 0.94 -10.55
CA ASP A 53 8.46 1.64 -9.27
C ASP A 53 9.39 0.90 -8.30
N TRP A 54 9.19 -0.42 -8.15
CA TRP A 54 9.98 -1.22 -7.22
C TRP A 54 11.43 -1.41 -7.65
N LEU A 55 11.73 -1.27 -8.93
CA LEU A 55 13.11 -1.32 -9.42
C LEU A 55 13.87 -0.03 -9.10
N GLN A 56 13.19 1.12 -9.08
CA GLN A 56 13.79 2.42 -8.77
C GLN A 56 13.93 2.62 -7.25
N GLY A 57 12.89 2.29 -6.48
CA GLY A 57 12.75 2.61 -5.06
C GLY A 57 14.02 2.38 -4.20
N PRO A 58 14.68 1.21 -4.27
CA PRO A 58 15.86 0.90 -3.46
C PRO A 58 17.10 1.75 -3.80
N TYR A 59 17.17 2.25 -5.03
CA TYR A 59 18.34 2.90 -5.58
C TYR A 59 18.25 4.42 -5.61
N VAL A 60 17.07 5.02 -5.38
CA VAL A 60 16.88 6.49 -5.39
C VAL A 60 17.85 7.20 -4.43
N TYR A 61 17.90 6.75 -3.18
CA TYR A 61 18.80 7.36 -2.19
C TYR A 61 20.27 7.20 -2.59
N PHE A 62 20.65 5.99 -2.99
CA PHE A 62 22.02 5.66 -3.40
C PHE A 62 22.46 6.50 -4.61
N LEU A 63 21.60 6.65 -5.61
CA LEU A 63 21.87 7.45 -6.81
C LEU A 63 22.13 8.93 -6.46
N TYR A 64 21.31 9.53 -5.60
CA TYR A 64 21.53 10.92 -5.18
C TYR A 64 22.80 11.08 -4.35
N SER A 65 23.12 10.10 -3.50
CA SER A 65 24.37 10.08 -2.75
C SER A 65 25.58 10.04 -3.69
N GLN A 66 25.53 9.24 -4.76
CA GLN A 66 26.59 9.14 -5.78
C GLN A 66 26.77 10.45 -6.57
N TYR A 67 25.70 11.22 -6.76
CA TYR A 67 25.77 12.56 -7.35
C TYR A 67 26.31 13.64 -6.40
N GLY A 68 26.62 13.29 -5.15
CA GLY A 68 27.19 14.20 -4.16
C GLY A 68 26.17 15.05 -3.42
N PHE A 69 24.89 14.67 -3.41
CA PHE A 69 23.87 15.35 -2.59
C PHE A 69 24.05 14.97 -1.11
N ASP A 70 23.97 15.97 -0.24
CA ASP A 70 23.95 15.73 1.20
C ASP A 70 22.64 15.06 1.65
N LYS A 71 22.68 14.31 2.75
CA LYS A 71 21.51 13.60 3.32
C LYS A 71 20.35 14.57 3.57
N GLY A 72 20.63 15.82 3.95
CA GLY A 72 19.63 16.87 4.14
C GLY A 72 18.92 17.29 2.86
N ASP A 73 19.65 17.40 1.74
CA ASP A 73 19.10 17.79 0.44
C ASP A 73 18.27 16.67 -0.19
N ILE A 74 18.73 15.41 -0.05
CA ILE A 74 17.94 14.25 -0.42
C ILE A 74 16.62 14.24 0.39
N GLY A 75 16.68 14.51 1.70
CA GLY A 75 15.48 14.64 2.53
C GLY A 75 14.51 15.71 2.02
N ARG A 76 15.01 16.88 1.61
CA ARG A 76 14.18 17.95 1.01
C ARG A 76 13.54 17.52 -0.32
N LEU A 77 14.27 16.79 -1.16
CA LEU A 77 13.73 16.23 -2.42
C LEU A 77 12.59 15.25 -2.16
N PHE A 78 12.72 14.36 -1.17
CA PHE A 78 11.65 13.45 -0.78
C PHE A 78 10.42 14.20 -0.25
N ILE A 79 10.62 15.21 0.60
CA ILE A 79 9.51 16.05 1.12
C ILE A 79 8.80 16.78 -0.03
N ALA A 80 9.57 17.35 -0.98
CA ALA A 80 9.00 17.99 -2.16
C ALA A 80 8.26 16.99 -3.06
N GLY A 81 8.79 15.77 -3.21
CA GLY A 81 8.16 14.69 -3.97
C GLY A 81 6.83 14.22 -3.36
N PHE A 82 6.80 13.96 -2.06
CA PHE A 82 5.56 13.60 -1.36
C PHE A 82 4.56 14.77 -1.31
N GLY A 83 5.04 15.99 -1.06
CA GLY A 83 4.21 17.19 -1.03
C GLY A 83 3.58 17.51 -2.39
N SER A 84 4.35 17.39 -3.47
CA SER A 84 3.81 17.53 -4.83
C SER A 84 2.84 16.41 -5.18
N SER A 85 3.12 15.16 -4.79
CA SER A 85 2.20 14.03 -4.98
C SER A 85 0.87 14.22 -4.25
N MET A 86 0.88 14.83 -3.06
CA MET A 86 -0.33 15.19 -2.32
C MET A 86 -1.17 16.24 -3.06
N LEU A 87 -0.53 17.30 -3.56
CA LEU A 87 -1.21 18.38 -4.29
C LEU A 87 -1.71 17.91 -5.65
N PHE A 88 -0.86 17.32 -6.47
CA PHE A 88 -1.22 16.88 -7.81
C PHE A 88 -2.07 15.62 -7.79
N GLY A 89 -1.88 14.70 -6.84
CA GLY A 89 -2.70 13.49 -6.73
C GLY A 89 -4.18 13.81 -6.47
N THR A 90 -4.47 14.79 -5.61
CA THR A 90 -5.85 15.23 -5.34
C THR A 90 -6.46 15.96 -6.55
N LEU A 91 -5.69 16.81 -7.23
CA LEU A 91 -6.13 17.49 -8.44
C LEU A 91 -6.40 16.51 -9.58
N VAL A 92 -5.51 15.55 -9.81
CA VAL A 92 -5.64 14.54 -10.87
C VAL A 92 -6.85 13.66 -10.62
N GLY A 93 -7.07 13.19 -9.39
CA GLY A 93 -8.25 12.37 -9.07
C GLY A 93 -9.54 13.11 -9.43
N SER A 94 -9.62 14.39 -9.09
CA SER A 94 -10.78 15.22 -9.41
C SER A 94 -10.91 15.62 -10.89
N LEU A 95 -9.79 15.70 -11.62
CA LEU A 95 -9.78 15.93 -13.07
C LEU A 95 -10.13 14.66 -13.83
N ALA A 96 -9.74 13.49 -13.34
CA ALA A 96 -10.10 12.19 -13.89
C ALA A 96 -11.62 11.93 -13.86
N ASP A 97 -12.34 12.60 -12.95
CA ASP A 97 -13.80 12.58 -12.91
C ASP A 97 -14.45 13.58 -13.91
N LYS A 98 -13.74 14.66 -14.30
CA LYS A 98 -14.27 15.73 -15.20
C LYS A 98 -13.91 15.55 -16.67
N GLN A 99 -12.68 15.10 -16.93
CA GLN A 99 -12.16 14.80 -18.26
C GLN A 99 -11.87 13.31 -18.30
N SER A 100 -12.28 12.66 -19.39
CA SER A 100 -11.98 11.26 -19.67
C SER A 100 -10.55 10.97 -19.29
N VAL A 101 -10.32 9.86 -18.60
CA VAL A 101 -8.99 9.39 -18.24
C VAL A 101 -8.23 9.09 -19.53
N SER A 102 -7.66 10.13 -20.14
CA SER A 102 -6.79 9.99 -21.30
C SER A 102 -5.63 9.14 -20.82
N CYS A 103 -5.37 8.05 -21.56
CA CYS A 103 -4.29 7.11 -21.30
C CYS A 103 -2.94 7.81 -20.98
N PHE A 104 -2.76 9.03 -21.49
CA PHE A 104 -1.60 9.90 -21.27
C PHE A 104 -1.44 10.39 -19.82
N LEU A 105 -2.53 10.71 -19.10
CA LEU A 105 -2.47 11.24 -17.73
C LEU A 105 -2.27 10.12 -16.70
N SER A 106 -2.89 8.95 -16.90
CA SER A 106 -2.66 7.76 -16.07
C SER A 106 -1.21 7.27 -16.14
N CYS A 107 -0.52 7.51 -17.25
CA CYS A 107 0.85 7.06 -17.49
C CYS A 107 1.92 7.95 -16.83
N PHE A 108 1.58 9.19 -16.45
CA PHE A 108 2.52 10.13 -15.83
C PHE A 108 2.49 10.11 -14.29
N LEU A 109 1.48 9.47 -13.69
CA LEU A 109 1.14 9.56 -12.25
C LEU A 109 1.10 8.17 -11.58
N SER A 110 2.14 7.39 -11.86
CA SER A 110 2.25 5.92 -11.76
C SER A 110 2.04 5.23 -10.41
N PHE A 111 1.52 5.88 -9.37
CA PHE A 111 1.27 5.20 -8.08
C PHE A 111 -0.20 5.08 -7.69
N ASN A 112 -1.07 6.05 -8.03
CA ASN A 112 -2.44 6.11 -7.50
C ASN A 112 -3.55 5.85 -8.54
N MET A 113 -3.27 5.98 -9.83
CA MET A 113 -4.32 5.97 -10.87
C MET A 113 -4.76 4.57 -11.33
N GLY A 114 -3.94 3.53 -11.15
CA GLY A 114 -4.31 2.15 -11.52
C GLY A 114 -5.55 1.66 -10.78
N MET A 115 -5.62 1.93 -9.46
CA MET A 115 -6.78 1.56 -8.65
C MET A 115 -8.03 2.36 -8.99
N LEU A 116 -7.89 3.66 -9.26
CA LEU A 116 -9.01 4.54 -9.65
C LEU A 116 -9.62 4.12 -10.99
N PHE A 117 -8.79 3.75 -11.97
CA PHE A 117 -9.25 3.26 -13.27
C PHE A 117 -10.07 1.97 -13.14
N LEU A 118 -9.62 1.00 -12.32
CA LEU A 118 -10.37 -0.23 -12.09
C LEU A 118 -11.74 0.07 -11.44
N ILE A 119 -11.78 0.96 -10.45
CA ILE A 119 -13.03 1.36 -9.76
C ILE A 119 -14.00 1.98 -10.75
N GLN A 120 -13.56 2.94 -11.56
CA GLN A 120 -14.39 3.61 -12.57
C GLN A 120 -14.83 2.64 -13.69
N PHE A 121 -13.95 1.73 -14.14
CA PHE A 121 -14.27 0.75 -15.18
C PHE A 121 -15.28 -0.31 -14.70
N VAL A 122 -15.18 -0.76 -13.45
CA VAL A 122 -16.13 -1.70 -12.83
C VAL A 122 -17.48 -1.01 -12.57
N ALA A 123 -17.47 0.24 -12.10
CA ALA A 123 -18.67 1.04 -11.90
C ALA A 123 -19.43 1.29 -13.22
N GLY A 124 -18.70 1.57 -14.31
CA GLY A 124 -19.31 1.77 -15.63
C GLY A 124 -19.87 0.51 -16.30
N ARG A 125 -19.56 -0.69 -15.79
CA ARG A 125 -20.00 -1.98 -16.40
C ARG A 125 -20.92 -2.82 -15.51
N ASN A 126 -21.43 -2.29 -14.41
CA ASN A 126 -22.31 -3.00 -13.46
C ASN A 126 -21.75 -4.36 -13.01
N PHE A 127 -20.42 -4.47 -12.87
CA PHE A 127 -19.82 -5.68 -12.33
C PHE A 127 -20.01 -5.74 -10.82
N ASP A 128 -20.26 -6.94 -10.30
CA ASP A 128 -20.48 -7.20 -8.88
C ASP A 128 -19.24 -6.81 -8.04
N GLN A 129 -19.43 -6.15 -6.89
CA GLN A 129 -18.35 -5.66 -6.02
C GLN A 129 -17.37 -6.76 -5.59
N GLN A 130 -17.82 -8.01 -5.56
CA GLN A 130 -16.98 -9.17 -5.24
C GLN A 130 -15.86 -9.42 -6.28
N TRP A 131 -16.04 -8.95 -7.52
CA TRP A 131 -15.08 -9.15 -8.63
C TRP A 131 -13.96 -8.10 -8.56
N LEU A 132 -14.29 -6.91 -8.06
CA LEU A 132 -13.36 -5.83 -7.77
C LEU A 132 -12.40 -6.23 -6.65
N SER A 133 -12.92 -6.73 -5.53
CA SER A 133 -12.09 -7.16 -4.39
C SER A 133 -11.17 -8.32 -4.73
N LEU A 134 -11.63 -9.28 -5.56
CA LEU A 134 -10.79 -10.38 -6.06
C LEU A 134 -9.65 -9.87 -6.96
N THR A 135 -9.93 -8.91 -7.84
CA THR A 135 -8.94 -8.33 -8.74
C THR A 135 -7.91 -7.52 -7.97
N PHE A 136 -8.34 -6.70 -7.01
CA PHE A 136 -7.43 -5.95 -6.14
C PHE A 136 -6.56 -6.85 -5.28
N SER A 137 -7.13 -7.87 -4.66
CA SER A 137 -6.37 -8.81 -3.85
C SER A 137 -5.28 -9.50 -4.67
N LYS A 138 -5.59 -9.93 -5.90
CA LYS A 138 -4.59 -10.52 -6.81
C LYS A 138 -3.56 -9.50 -7.28
N ALA A 139 -3.97 -8.30 -7.67
CA ALA A 139 -3.07 -7.25 -8.12
C ALA A 139 -2.08 -6.84 -7.01
N ILE A 140 -2.56 -6.66 -5.78
CA ILE A 140 -1.72 -6.32 -4.62
C ILE A 140 -0.76 -7.48 -4.31
N PHE A 141 -1.25 -8.73 -4.30
CA PHE A 141 -0.39 -9.89 -4.02
C PHE A 141 0.72 -10.06 -5.06
N PHE A 142 0.39 -9.99 -6.35
CA PHE A 142 1.38 -10.12 -7.42
C PHE A 142 2.28 -8.88 -7.52
N GLY A 143 1.72 -7.67 -7.47
CA GLY A 143 2.45 -6.42 -7.64
C GLY A 143 3.30 -6.03 -6.42
N ASN A 144 2.70 -5.93 -5.24
CA ASN A 144 3.41 -5.47 -4.02
C ASN A 144 4.17 -6.61 -3.32
N GLY A 145 3.90 -7.86 -3.70
CA GLY A 145 4.62 -9.02 -3.20
C GLY A 145 5.64 -9.53 -4.20
N LEU A 146 5.19 -10.35 -5.15
CA LEU A 146 6.07 -11.11 -6.04
C LEU A 146 6.93 -10.21 -6.95
N VAL A 147 6.30 -9.25 -7.63
CA VAL A 147 7.00 -8.32 -8.53
C VAL A 147 7.98 -7.46 -7.76
N ALA A 148 7.65 -7.02 -6.54
CA ALA A 148 8.57 -6.25 -5.70
C ALA A 148 9.84 -7.05 -5.36
N ILE A 149 9.70 -8.34 -4.99
CA ILE A 149 10.84 -9.24 -4.73
C ILE A 149 11.68 -9.42 -5.99
N LEU A 150 11.05 -9.74 -7.12
CA LEU A 150 11.74 -9.94 -8.39
C LEU A 150 12.46 -8.68 -8.87
N SER A 151 11.85 -7.50 -8.68
CA SER A 151 12.46 -6.21 -9.03
C SER A 151 13.66 -5.90 -8.15
N GLY A 152 13.58 -6.19 -6.84
CA GLY A 152 14.74 -6.08 -5.95
C GLY A 152 15.91 -6.97 -6.37
N LEU A 153 15.64 -8.24 -6.68
CA LEU A 153 16.66 -9.18 -7.16
C LEU A 153 17.24 -8.77 -8.52
N LEU A 154 16.37 -8.36 -9.46
CA LEU A 154 16.79 -7.89 -10.77
C LEU A 154 17.67 -6.64 -10.66
N GLY A 155 17.27 -5.67 -9.83
CA GLY A 155 18.08 -4.49 -9.53
C GLY A 155 19.45 -4.88 -9.02
N ASN A 156 19.52 -5.84 -8.08
CA ASN A 156 20.78 -6.31 -7.53
C ASN A 156 21.69 -6.95 -8.57
N VAL A 157 21.12 -7.72 -9.51
CA VAL A 157 21.89 -8.32 -10.60
C VAL A 157 22.42 -7.24 -11.54
N LEU A 158 21.60 -6.25 -11.88
CA LEU A 158 22.00 -5.15 -12.77
C LEU A 158 23.12 -4.29 -12.17
N THR A 159 23.02 -3.95 -10.88
CA THR A 159 24.01 -3.08 -10.22
C THR A 159 25.25 -3.82 -9.77
N ASP A 160 25.09 -4.94 -9.06
CA ASP A 160 26.19 -5.54 -8.31
C ASP A 160 26.85 -6.69 -9.09
N THR A 161 26.06 -7.50 -9.81
CA THR A 161 26.59 -8.65 -10.56
C THR A 161 27.12 -8.25 -11.93
N LEU A 162 26.38 -7.40 -12.66
CA LEU A 162 26.74 -6.94 -14.00
C LEU A 162 27.55 -5.63 -13.99
N GLY A 163 27.57 -4.90 -12.87
CA GLY A 163 28.38 -3.70 -12.72
C GLY A 163 27.94 -2.54 -13.63
N PHE A 164 26.68 -2.50 -14.08
CA PHE A 164 26.17 -1.43 -14.95
C PHE A 164 25.95 -0.09 -14.23
N GLY A 165 26.19 -0.06 -12.91
CA GLY A 165 26.10 1.14 -12.09
C GLY A 165 24.68 1.45 -11.59
N PRO A 166 24.53 2.50 -10.77
CA PRO A 166 23.29 2.83 -10.07
C PRO A 166 22.15 3.31 -10.98
N VAL A 167 22.44 3.66 -12.23
CA VAL A 167 21.45 4.14 -13.21
C VAL A 167 20.73 2.97 -13.89
N ALA A 168 21.35 1.79 -13.96
CA ALA A 168 20.79 0.64 -14.68
C ALA A 168 19.38 0.20 -14.22
N PRO A 169 19.03 0.20 -12.91
CA PRO A 169 17.66 -0.05 -12.46
C PRO A 169 16.64 0.97 -12.99
N PHE A 170 17.04 2.23 -13.18
CA PHE A 170 16.18 3.28 -13.73
C PHE A 170 15.93 3.10 -15.23
N ASP A 171 16.97 2.73 -15.99
CA ASP A 171 16.84 2.43 -17.42
C ASP A 171 15.97 1.19 -17.68
N ALA A 172 16.15 0.15 -16.85
CA ALA A 172 15.31 -1.03 -16.90
C ALA A 172 13.86 -0.69 -16.51
N ALA A 173 13.64 0.17 -15.51
CA ALA A 173 12.31 0.62 -15.12
C ALA A 173 11.61 1.36 -16.27
N ALA A 174 12.33 2.24 -16.97
CA ALA A 174 11.80 2.94 -18.14
C ALA A 174 11.34 1.95 -19.24
N CYS A 175 12.08 0.85 -19.46
CA CYS A 175 11.66 -0.21 -20.37
C CYS A 175 10.35 -0.87 -19.95
N PHE A 176 10.21 -1.26 -18.67
CA PHE A 176 8.96 -1.86 -18.16
C PHE A 176 7.77 -0.90 -18.27
N LEU A 177 7.99 0.38 -17.95
CA LEU A 177 6.97 1.42 -18.08
C LEU A 177 6.55 1.64 -19.54
N ALA A 178 7.50 1.68 -20.48
CA ALA A 178 7.21 1.84 -21.90
C ALA A 178 6.40 0.66 -22.46
N VAL A 179 6.73 -0.57 -22.06
CA VAL A 179 5.97 -1.78 -22.45
C VAL A 179 4.56 -1.72 -21.87
N GLY A 180 4.42 -1.39 -20.59
CA GLY A 180 3.10 -1.26 -19.97
C GLY A 180 2.27 -0.16 -20.62
N MET A 181 2.87 0.97 -20.98
CA MET A 181 2.22 2.04 -21.73
C MET A 181 1.72 1.57 -23.10
N ALA A 182 2.53 0.84 -23.85
CA ALA A 182 2.10 0.28 -25.15
C ALA A 182 0.92 -0.69 -25.01
N ILE A 183 0.88 -1.48 -23.92
CA ILE A 183 -0.23 -2.39 -23.63
C ILE A 183 -1.49 -1.60 -23.26
N ILE A 184 -1.39 -0.57 -22.42
CA ILE A 184 -2.54 0.27 -22.06
C ILE A 184 -3.12 0.94 -23.31
N LEU A 185 -2.28 1.58 -24.13
CA LEU A 185 -2.70 2.27 -25.36
C LEU A 185 -3.39 1.33 -26.37
N SER A 186 -2.99 0.05 -26.41
CA SER A 186 -3.55 -0.93 -27.35
C SER A 186 -4.74 -1.71 -26.80
N SER A 187 -4.81 -1.91 -25.47
CA SER A 187 -5.77 -2.82 -24.85
C SER A 187 -6.87 -2.13 -24.07
N TRP A 188 -6.65 -0.90 -23.58
CA TRP A 188 -7.61 -0.20 -22.73
C TRP A 188 -8.39 0.82 -23.54
N THR A 189 -9.70 0.59 -23.64
CA THR A 189 -10.64 1.55 -24.23
C THR A 189 -10.90 2.68 -23.25
N GLU A 190 -10.82 3.93 -23.71
CA GLU A 190 -11.12 5.11 -22.89
C GLU A 190 -12.54 5.02 -22.31
N ASN A 191 -12.64 5.14 -20.98
CA ASN A 191 -13.92 5.22 -20.29
C ASN A 191 -14.21 6.69 -20.00
N TYR A 192 -15.32 7.20 -20.53
CA TYR A 192 -15.78 8.56 -20.28
C TYR A 192 -16.60 8.55 -18.99
N GLY A 193 -16.19 9.35 -17.99
CA GLY A 193 -17.02 9.62 -16.82
C GLY A 193 -18.32 10.32 -17.23
N ASP A 194 -19.39 10.16 -16.44
CA ASP A 194 -20.67 10.81 -16.72
C ASP A 194 -20.52 12.34 -16.53
N PRO A 195 -20.72 13.17 -17.57
CA PRO A 195 -20.63 14.63 -17.46
C PRO A 195 -21.63 15.24 -16.48
N SER A 196 -22.68 14.50 -16.10
CA SER A 196 -23.73 14.97 -15.21
C SER A 196 -23.37 14.95 -13.72
N GLU A 197 -22.33 14.19 -13.32
CA GLU A 197 -21.86 14.10 -11.91
C GLU A 197 -20.65 14.99 -11.60
N SER A 198 -20.19 15.82 -12.54
CA SER A 198 -18.98 16.64 -12.38
C SER A 198 -19.15 17.75 -11.34
N LYS A 199 -18.96 17.44 -10.05
CA LYS A 199 -18.98 18.43 -8.97
C LYS A 199 -17.72 19.31 -9.04
N ASP A 200 -17.86 20.58 -8.68
CA ASP A 200 -16.71 21.48 -8.57
C ASP A 200 -15.75 21.07 -7.46
N LEU A 201 -14.45 21.27 -7.69
CA LEU A 201 -13.36 20.89 -6.76
C LEU A 201 -13.61 21.44 -5.37
N LEU A 202 -13.99 22.71 -5.31
CA LEU A 202 -14.24 23.40 -4.05
C LEU A 202 -15.45 22.80 -3.31
N THR A 203 -16.44 22.31 -4.03
CA THR A 203 -17.60 21.61 -3.49
C THR A 203 -17.24 20.19 -3.01
N GLN A 204 -16.35 19.48 -3.71
CA GLN A 204 -15.83 18.18 -3.28
C GLN A 204 -14.95 18.31 -2.02
N PHE A 205 -14.01 19.25 -2.01
CA PHE A 205 -13.16 19.53 -0.85
C PHE A 205 -13.97 20.01 0.34
N LYS A 206 -14.98 20.87 0.12
CA LYS A 206 -15.90 21.28 1.18
C LYS A 206 -16.76 20.12 1.66
N GLY A 207 -17.21 19.23 0.77
CA GLY A 207 -17.93 18.01 1.14
C GLY A 207 -17.08 17.05 1.96
N ALA A 208 -15.82 16.83 1.58
CA ALA A 208 -14.87 16.03 2.32
C ALA A 208 -14.50 16.67 3.67
N ALA A 209 -14.23 17.98 3.68
CA ALA A 209 -13.94 18.72 4.90
C ALA A 209 -15.14 18.74 5.84
N VAL A 210 -16.37 18.87 5.33
CA VAL A 210 -17.59 18.75 6.13
C VAL A 210 -17.77 17.31 6.58
N ALA A 211 -17.51 16.28 5.78
CA ALA A 211 -17.58 14.89 6.24
C ALA A 211 -16.57 14.58 7.35
N ILE A 212 -15.37 15.17 7.28
CA ILE A 212 -14.30 15.03 8.29
C ILE A 212 -14.58 15.90 9.53
N ALA A 213 -15.07 17.13 9.35
CA ALA A 213 -15.31 18.10 10.42
C ALA A 213 -16.69 17.95 11.07
N SER A 214 -17.67 17.39 10.36
CA SER A 214 -18.90 16.88 10.95
C SER A 214 -18.49 15.65 11.74
N VAL A 215 -18.44 15.83 13.06
CA VAL A 215 -18.15 14.83 14.09
C VAL A 215 -19.27 13.77 14.12
N SER A 216 -19.54 13.12 12.99
CA SER A 216 -20.59 12.12 12.80
C SER A 216 -20.03 10.71 12.87
N ASP A 217 -18.79 10.52 12.40
CA ASP A 217 -18.08 9.23 12.43
C ASP A 217 -16.65 9.41 12.95
N GLU A 218 -16.52 9.47 14.28
CA GLU A 218 -15.23 9.41 15.03
C GLU A 218 -14.30 8.30 14.49
N LYS A 219 -14.89 7.22 13.95
CA LYS A 219 -14.20 6.11 13.29
C LYS A 219 -13.36 6.53 12.09
N ILE A 220 -13.89 7.39 11.22
CA ILE A 220 -13.20 7.81 9.98
C ILE A 220 -11.99 8.68 10.33
N ALA A 221 -12.16 9.61 11.28
CA ALA A 221 -11.07 10.44 11.77
C ALA A 221 -9.96 9.61 12.45
N LEU A 222 -10.35 8.66 13.30
CA LEU A 222 -9.40 7.73 13.93
C LEU A 222 -8.67 6.87 12.91
N LEU A 223 -9.37 6.35 11.90
CA LEU A 223 -8.77 5.55 10.83
C LEU A 223 -7.78 6.38 10.01
N GLY A 224 -8.15 7.62 9.64
CA GLY A 224 -7.26 8.53 8.93
C GLY A 224 -6.00 8.87 9.74
N ALA A 225 -6.15 9.11 11.04
CA ALA A 225 -5.03 9.37 11.94
C ALA A 225 -4.08 8.17 12.06
N ILE A 226 -4.63 6.96 12.23
CA ILE A 226 -3.85 5.71 12.29
C ILE A 226 -3.10 5.49 10.98
N GLN A 227 -3.75 5.67 9.83
CA GLN A 227 -3.13 5.51 8.52
C GLN A 227 -1.98 6.51 8.32
N SER A 228 -2.20 7.77 8.72
CA SER A 228 -1.19 8.83 8.60
C SER A 228 0.04 8.54 9.46
N LEU A 229 -0.14 8.05 10.69
CA LEU A 229 0.96 7.65 11.58
C LEU A 229 1.72 6.43 11.05
N PHE A 230 1.01 5.45 10.50
CA PHE A 230 1.61 4.25 9.92
C PHE A 230 2.41 4.58 8.66
N GLU A 231 1.80 5.26 7.69
CA GLU A 231 2.47 5.64 6.44
C GLU A 231 3.64 6.59 6.69
N GLY A 232 3.47 7.58 7.58
CA GLY A 232 4.57 8.47 7.97
C GLY A 232 5.78 7.72 8.53
N SER A 233 5.53 6.70 9.39
CA SER A 233 6.60 5.84 9.91
C SER A 233 7.20 4.95 8.82
N MET A 234 6.37 4.40 7.92
CA MET A 234 6.82 3.54 6.82
C MET A 234 7.72 4.29 5.83
N TYR A 235 7.30 5.48 5.37
CA TYR A 235 8.10 6.29 4.45
C TYR A 235 9.38 6.81 5.09
N THR A 236 9.34 7.15 6.38
CA THR A 236 10.55 7.50 7.14
C THR A 236 11.52 6.33 7.20
N PHE A 237 11.03 5.10 7.44
CA PHE A 237 11.85 3.89 7.36
C PHE A 237 12.45 3.68 5.96
N VAL A 238 11.64 3.79 4.91
CA VAL A 238 12.08 3.64 3.50
C VAL A 238 13.16 4.67 3.12
N PHE A 239 13.13 5.86 3.71
CA PHE A 239 14.16 6.87 3.51
C PHE A 239 15.47 6.55 4.28
N LEU A 240 15.37 5.98 5.48
CA LEU A 240 16.51 5.87 6.41
C LEU A 240 17.19 4.52 6.45
N TRP A 241 16.58 3.46 5.95
CA TRP A 241 17.17 2.12 6.07
C TRP A 241 18.55 2.04 5.39
N THR A 242 18.75 2.71 4.24
CA THR A 242 20.04 2.76 3.53
C THR A 242 21.14 3.42 4.36
N PRO A 243 21.01 4.68 4.82
CA PRO A 243 22.03 5.30 5.67
C PRO A 243 22.15 4.67 7.06
N ALA A 244 21.14 3.97 7.54
CA ALA A 244 21.21 3.23 8.81
C ALA A 244 22.03 1.94 8.70
N LEU A 245 21.98 1.25 7.56
CA LEU A 245 22.78 0.04 7.31
C LEU A 245 24.19 0.34 6.78
N SER A 246 24.37 1.48 6.11
CA SER A 246 25.67 1.95 5.62
C SER A 246 26.04 3.31 6.24
N PRO A 247 26.38 3.35 7.55
CA PRO A 247 26.79 4.60 8.21
C PRO A 247 28.16 5.11 7.73
N ASN A 248 29.04 4.22 7.26
CA ASN A 248 30.41 4.53 6.79
C ASN A 248 30.57 4.42 5.27
N GLU A 249 29.48 4.52 4.50
CA GLU A 249 29.50 4.34 3.02
C GLU A 249 30.03 2.96 2.59
N GLU A 250 29.65 1.92 3.32
CA GLU A 250 29.97 0.54 2.98
C GLU A 250 29.08 0.06 1.83
N ASP A 251 29.66 -0.66 0.87
CA ASP A 251 28.92 -1.26 -0.23
C ASP A 251 27.97 -2.36 0.29
N ILE A 252 26.67 -2.08 0.22
CA ILE A 252 25.61 -3.01 0.60
C ILE A 252 24.78 -3.42 -0.62
N PRO A 253 24.31 -4.68 -0.69
CA PRO A 253 23.46 -5.14 -1.79
C PRO A 253 22.02 -4.61 -1.60
N HIS A 254 21.79 -3.40 -2.11
CA HIS A 254 20.55 -2.63 -1.90
C HIS A 254 19.30 -3.40 -2.37
N GLY A 255 19.37 -3.97 -3.57
CA GLY A 255 18.27 -4.74 -4.16
C GLY A 255 17.95 -6.01 -3.39
N PHE A 256 18.96 -6.70 -2.87
CA PHE A 256 18.79 -7.93 -2.09
C PHE A 256 18.17 -7.66 -0.70
N ILE A 257 18.63 -6.61 -0.01
CA ILE A 257 18.05 -6.18 1.27
C ILE A 257 16.59 -5.79 1.08
N PHE A 258 16.30 -5.00 0.05
CA PHE A 258 14.94 -4.63 -0.29
C PHE A 258 14.04 -5.85 -0.61
N ALA A 259 14.54 -6.81 -1.40
CA ALA A 259 13.82 -8.05 -1.67
C ALA A 259 13.49 -8.82 -0.38
N THR A 260 14.39 -8.79 0.61
CA THR A 260 14.19 -9.39 1.94
C THR A 260 13.08 -8.67 2.73
N PHE A 261 13.01 -7.34 2.66
CA PHE A 261 11.89 -6.58 3.26
C PHE A 261 10.55 -6.91 2.61
N MET A 262 10.51 -7.00 1.28
CA MET A 262 9.28 -7.34 0.55
C MET A 262 8.82 -8.77 0.85
N LEU A 263 9.75 -9.70 1.00
CA LEU A 263 9.47 -11.07 1.41
C LEU A 263 8.92 -11.14 2.85
N SER A 264 9.46 -10.33 3.76
CA SER A 264 8.94 -10.20 5.13
C SER A 264 7.52 -9.61 5.15
N SER A 265 7.25 -8.63 4.30
CA SER A 265 5.91 -8.06 4.11
C SER A 265 4.91 -9.12 3.60
N MET A 266 5.30 -9.92 2.59
CA MET A 266 4.48 -11.03 2.08
C MET A 266 4.19 -12.09 3.15
N LEU A 267 5.18 -12.42 3.98
CA LEU A 267 5.00 -13.31 5.11
C LEU A 267 3.93 -12.76 6.08
N GLY A 268 4.02 -11.47 6.42
CA GLY A 268 3.04 -10.77 7.25
C GLY A 268 1.62 -10.85 6.69
N SER A 269 1.43 -10.55 5.39
CA SER A 269 0.12 -10.66 4.73
C SER A 269 -0.41 -12.09 4.72
N SER A 270 0.46 -13.09 4.56
CA SER A 270 0.09 -14.51 4.57
C SER A 270 -0.38 -14.99 5.94
N ILE A 271 0.31 -14.55 7.01
CA ILE A 271 -0.07 -14.83 8.39
C ILE A 271 -1.40 -14.13 8.71
N ALA A 272 -1.54 -12.86 8.35
CA ALA A 272 -2.77 -12.09 8.55
C ALA A 272 -3.97 -12.76 7.85
N ALA A 273 -3.82 -13.18 6.60
CA ALA A 273 -4.87 -13.87 5.85
C ALA A 273 -5.31 -15.18 6.52
N ARG A 274 -4.36 -15.98 7.04
CA ARG A 274 -4.68 -17.22 7.78
C ARG A 274 -5.34 -16.97 9.12
N LEU A 275 -4.91 -15.92 9.84
CA LEU A 275 -5.50 -15.54 11.12
C LEU A 275 -6.96 -15.10 10.94
N LEU A 276 -7.22 -14.24 9.95
CA LEU A 276 -8.56 -13.78 9.60
C LEU A 276 -9.47 -14.91 9.09
N ALA A 277 -8.89 -15.98 8.51
CA ALA A 277 -9.65 -17.12 8.02
C ALA A 277 -10.04 -18.14 9.10
N ARG A 278 -9.31 -18.21 10.23
CA ARG A 278 -9.48 -19.28 11.23
C ARG A 278 -9.99 -18.80 12.58
N VAL A 279 -9.79 -17.54 12.90
CA VAL A 279 -10.12 -16.97 14.20
C VAL A 279 -11.06 -15.79 13.91
N SER A 280 -12.03 -15.52 14.78
CA SER A 280 -12.80 -14.26 14.77
C SER A 280 -12.17 -13.18 15.68
N PRO A 281 -10.85 -12.91 15.70
CA PRO A 281 -10.37 -11.78 16.44
C PRO A 281 -10.87 -10.53 15.71
N LYS A 282 -11.37 -9.58 16.47
CA LYS A 282 -11.69 -8.26 15.94
C LYS A 282 -10.43 -7.71 15.26
N VAL A 283 -10.55 -7.27 14.01
CA VAL A 283 -9.43 -6.76 13.20
C VAL A 283 -8.67 -5.68 13.98
N GLU A 284 -9.41 -4.91 14.76
CA GLU A 284 -8.91 -3.83 15.60
C GLU A 284 -7.98 -4.34 16.72
N SER A 285 -8.29 -5.46 17.37
CA SER A 285 -7.47 -6.03 18.43
C SER A 285 -6.17 -6.65 17.89
N TYR A 286 -6.23 -7.27 16.71
CA TYR A 286 -5.06 -7.80 16.03
C TYR A 286 -4.10 -6.67 15.61
N MET A 287 -4.62 -5.65 14.91
CA MET A 287 -3.82 -4.53 14.42
C MET A 287 -3.12 -3.75 15.54
N GLN A 288 -3.77 -3.66 16.71
CA GLN A 288 -3.17 -3.06 17.89
C GLN A 288 -1.87 -3.78 18.33
N ILE A 289 -1.89 -5.12 18.35
CA ILE A 289 -0.72 -5.93 18.70
C ILE A 289 0.37 -5.74 17.66
N VAL A 290 0.01 -5.76 16.37
CA VAL A 290 0.95 -5.52 15.26
C VAL A 290 1.66 -4.17 15.43
N PHE A 291 0.92 -3.08 15.67
CA PHE A 291 1.54 -1.78 15.88
C PHE A 291 2.43 -1.71 17.12
N ALA A 292 2.05 -2.38 18.21
CA ALA A 292 2.86 -2.42 19.43
C ALA A 292 4.18 -3.19 19.24
N VAL A 293 4.13 -4.35 18.55
CA VAL A 293 5.32 -5.13 18.22
C VAL A 293 6.23 -4.35 17.28
N SER A 294 5.68 -3.72 16.24
CA SER A 294 6.45 -2.88 15.31
C SER A 294 7.09 -1.68 16.00
N ALA A 295 6.40 -1.03 16.95
CA ALA A 295 6.96 0.06 17.75
C ALA A 295 8.16 -0.42 18.58
N PHE A 296 8.08 -1.61 19.18
CA PHE A 296 9.20 -2.21 19.92
C PHE A 296 10.37 -2.57 19.00
N SER A 297 10.09 -3.17 17.84
CA SER A 297 11.12 -3.52 16.85
C SER A 297 11.88 -2.29 16.34
N LEU A 298 11.19 -1.18 16.06
CA LEU A 298 11.84 0.08 15.64
C LEU A 298 12.52 0.83 16.80
N PHE A 299 12.29 0.44 18.05
CA PHE A 299 13.01 0.96 19.20
C PHE A 299 14.36 0.27 19.41
N LEU A 300 14.56 -0.94 18.90
CA LEU A 300 15.82 -1.68 19.05
C LEU A 300 17.04 -0.92 18.50
N PRO A 301 17.02 -0.32 17.29
CA PRO A 301 18.14 0.50 16.80
C PRO A 301 18.47 1.69 17.70
N VAL A 302 17.48 2.24 18.42
CA VAL A 302 17.68 3.37 19.34
C VAL A 302 18.53 2.95 20.54
N ILE A 303 18.27 1.75 21.09
CA ILE A 303 19.01 1.21 22.24
C ILE A 303 20.38 0.67 21.79
N ALA A 304 20.47 0.05 20.62
CA ALA A 304 21.66 -0.62 20.12
C ALA A 304 22.79 0.33 19.64
N SER A 305 22.76 1.61 20.05
CA SER A 305 23.83 2.60 19.85
C SER A 305 24.24 2.81 18.38
N VAL A 306 23.30 3.27 17.55
CA VAL A 306 23.66 3.90 16.27
C VAL A 306 24.33 5.24 16.61
N ASN A 307 25.65 5.32 16.44
CA ASN A 307 26.46 6.52 16.73
C ASN A 307 26.17 7.74 15.84
N ALA A 308 25.07 7.72 15.07
CA ALA A 308 24.59 8.82 14.26
C ALA A 308 23.35 9.46 14.91
N PHE A 309 23.57 10.57 15.62
CA PHE A 309 22.55 11.33 16.34
C PHE A 309 21.25 11.59 15.54
N PRO A 310 21.28 11.92 14.23
CA PRO A 310 20.04 12.13 13.45
C PRO A 310 19.22 10.85 13.22
N ILE A 311 19.86 9.71 13.03
CA ILE A 311 19.19 8.44 12.69
C ILE A 311 18.44 7.89 13.91
N THR A 312 19.05 7.96 15.08
CA THR A 312 18.46 7.53 16.35
C THR A 312 17.18 8.30 16.68
N VAL A 313 17.17 9.61 16.48
CA VAL A 313 15.98 10.45 16.70
C VAL A 313 14.85 10.05 15.77
N MET A 314 15.13 9.78 14.50
CA MET A 314 14.08 9.44 13.52
C MET A 314 13.48 8.05 13.76
N PHE A 315 14.28 7.04 14.13
CA PHE A 315 13.75 5.74 14.55
C PHE A 315 12.95 5.84 15.86
N GLY A 316 13.39 6.68 16.79
CA GLY A 316 12.63 6.99 18.01
C GLY A 316 11.26 7.61 17.70
N MET A 317 11.20 8.58 16.77
CA MET A 317 9.94 9.19 16.32
C MET A 317 9.01 8.16 15.66
N CYS A 318 9.53 7.28 14.79
CA CYS A 318 8.74 6.20 14.18
C CYS A 318 8.17 5.24 15.22
N SER A 319 8.97 4.87 16.24
CA SER A 319 8.50 4.03 17.35
C SER A 319 7.36 4.70 18.12
N ILE A 320 7.47 6.00 18.42
CA ILE A 320 6.41 6.78 19.08
C ILE A 320 5.14 6.85 18.22
N PHE A 321 5.27 7.08 16.92
CA PHE A 321 4.13 7.15 16.01
C PHE A 321 3.38 5.82 15.93
N LEU A 322 4.08 4.69 15.82
CA LEU A 322 3.46 3.37 15.83
C LEU A 322 2.85 3.01 17.19
N PHE A 323 3.48 3.43 18.30
CA PHE A 323 2.89 3.26 19.63
C PHE A 323 1.59 4.09 19.78
N MET A 324 1.58 5.33 19.28
CA MET A 324 0.38 6.16 19.24
C MET A 324 -0.70 5.53 18.35
N ALA A 325 -0.34 4.98 17.19
CA ALA A 325 -1.27 4.24 16.32
C ALA A 325 -1.90 3.05 17.05
N SER A 326 -1.14 2.32 17.88
CA SER A 326 -1.66 1.24 18.74
C SER A 326 -2.70 1.76 19.75
N ILE A 327 -2.45 2.91 20.38
CA ILE A 327 -3.41 3.55 21.30
C ILE A 327 -4.67 4.00 20.57
N LEU A 328 -4.53 4.63 19.40
CA LEU A 328 -5.68 5.05 18.59
C LEU A 328 -6.48 3.85 18.09
N GLN A 329 -5.83 2.73 17.77
CA GLN A 329 -6.52 1.49 17.39
C GLN A 329 -7.38 0.94 18.54
N ARG A 330 -6.92 1.06 19.81
CA ARG A 330 -7.76 0.72 20.99
C ARG A 330 -8.99 1.60 21.09
N ARG A 331 -8.83 2.91 20.86
CA ARG A 331 -9.95 3.88 20.85
C ARG A 331 -10.95 3.51 19.76
N LEU A 332 -10.46 3.23 18.55
CA LEU A 332 -11.28 2.81 17.42
C LEU A 332 -12.06 1.52 17.73
N ALA A 333 -11.43 0.52 18.36
CA ALA A 333 -12.10 -0.71 18.77
C ALA A 333 -13.25 -0.44 19.75
N SER A 334 -13.03 0.44 20.74
CA SER A 334 -14.06 0.82 21.72
C SER A 334 -15.25 1.53 21.08
N VAL A 335 -14.97 2.49 20.19
CA VAL A 335 -16.01 3.26 19.47
C VAL A 335 -16.77 2.35 18.50
N ALA A 336 -16.07 1.44 17.81
CA ALA A 336 -16.68 0.45 16.92
C ALA A 336 -17.65 -0.47 17.68
N GLU A 337 -17.26 -0.94 18.86
CA GLU A 337 -18.10 -1.78 19.70
C GLU A 337 -19.35 -1.02 20.19
N SER A 338 -19.18 0.20 20.69
CA SER A 338 -20.28 1.04 21.19
C SER A 338 -21.37 1.27 20.13
N HIS A 339 -20.98 1.55 18.89
CA HIS A 339 -21.93 1.68 17.78
C HIS A 339 -22.61 0.36 17.42
N ARG A 340 -21.88 -0.77 17.49
CA ARG A 340 -22.44 -2.09 17.21
C ARG A 340 -23.48 -2.49 18.24
N THR A 341 -23.21 -2.26 19.53
CA THR A 341 -24.16 -2.51 20.62
C THR A 341 -25.40 -1.62 20.50
N LYS A 342 -25.24 -0.32 20.24
CA LYS A 342 -26.37 0.59 20.01
C LYS A 342 -27.23 0.13 18.83
N SER A 343 -26.61 -0.27 17.72
CA SER A 343 -27.34 -0.77 16.55
C SER A 343 -28.14 -2.04 16.85
N GLN A 344 -27.56 -2.97 17.64
CA GLN A 344 -28.24 -4.19 18.06
C GLN A 344 -29.42 -3.92 19.01
N ASP A 345 -29.26 -2.96 19.91
CA ASP A 345 -30.32 -2.55 20.84
C ASP A 345 -31.51 -1.97 20.07
N TRP A 346 -31.27 -1.07 19.10
CA TRP A 346 -32.30 -0.52 18.21
C TRP A 346 -33.03 -1.58 17.40
N THR A 347 -32.33 -2.56 16.83
CA THR A 347 -32.98 -3.69 16.13
C THR A 347 -33.83 -4.54 17.07
N SER A 348 -33.35 -4.78 18.30
CA SER A 348 -34.10 -5.56 19.31
C SER A 348 -35.32 -4.82 19.86
N MET A 349 -35.32 -3.49 19.83
CA MET A 349 -36.46 -2.65 20.19
C MET A 349 -37.50 -2.67 19.06
N LYS A 350 -37.05 -2.56 17.80
CA LYS A 350 -37.93 -2.63 16.63
C LYS A 350 -38.59 -4.01 16.45
N GLU A 351 -37.91 -5.09 16.84
CA GLU A 351 -38.47 -6.44 16.89
C GLU A 351 -39.41 -6.66 18.10
N ARG A 352 -39.37 -5.78 19.10
CA ARG A 352 -40.25 -5.81 20.29
C ARG A 352 -41.48 -4.93 20.18
N ASP A 353 -41.60 -4.09 19.15
CA ASP A 353 -42.85 -3.39 18.84
C ASP A 353 -43.85 -4.38 18.21
N PRO A 354 -44.96 -4.72 18.88
CA PRO A 354 -45.94 -5.67 18.38
C PRO A 354 -46.93 -4.95 17.47
N GLU A 355 -46.52 -4.52 16.27
CA GLU A 355 -47.46 -4.20 15.19
C GLU A 355 -47.95 -5.49 14.51
N SER A 356 -48.47 -6.43 15.31
CA SER A 356 -49.26 -7.56 14.84
C SER A 356 -50.14 -8.17 15.95
N GLU A 357 -50.75 -7.34 16.80
CA GLU A 357 -52.06 -7.73 17.34
C GLU A 357 -53.11 -7.40 16.27
N PRO A 358 -53.69 -8.41 15.58
CA PRO A 358 -54.90 -8.14 14.82
C PRO A 358 -55.95 -7.71 15.84
N LEU A 359 -56.55 -6.55 15.61
CA LEU A 359 -57.77 -6.12 16.27
C LEU A 359 -58.78 -7.26 16.13
N THR A 360 -58.94 -8.08 17.16
CA THR A 360 -60.00 -9.06 17.26
C THR A 360 -61.31 -8.30 17.44
N ASP A 361 -62.26 -8.61 16.54
CA ASP A 361 -63.60 -8.06 16.33
C ASP A 361 -64.37 -7.59 17.57
#